data_AF-A0A372QDF5-F1
#
_entry.id   AF-A0A372QDF5-F1
#
_cell.length_a   1.000
_cell.length_b   1.000
_cell.length_c   1.000
_cell.angle_alpha   90.00
_cell.angle_beta   90.00
_cell.angle_gamma   90.00
#
_symmetry.space_group_name_H-M   'P 1'
#
loop_
_entity.id
_entity.type
_entity.pdbx_description
1 polymer ?
#
loop_
_entity_poly.entity_id
_entity_poly.type
_entity_poly.pdbx_seq_one_letter_code
_entity_poly.pdbx_strand_id
1 'polypeptide(L)'
;MGLFLHACEGDMVCKSVNTKIPYFNAPIYLENKNQIGKVDEILGPMNEVYFTVKLDKGIVATSFKPNDKVYIGEDRLLPLERFLPKPPAPKKGRGRGGYQRGGRGGGRGVGGFRGGRGGRGGNRVGGRGGMGGRRF
;
A
#
# COMPACT_ATOMS: atom_id res chain seq x y z
N MET A 1 -21.30 -7.59 -6.21
CA MET A 1 -22.65 -8.11 -6.53
C MET A 1 -22.55 -9.63 -6.48
N GLY A 2 -23.54 -10.28 -5.89
CA GLY A 2 -23.64 -11.73 -5.83
C GLY A 2 -25.07 -12.20 -6.12
N LEU A 3 -25.20 -13.48 -6.40
CA LEU A 3 -26.47 -14.17 -6.61
C LEU A 3 -26.68 -15.18 -5.49
N PHE A 4 -27.85 -15.16 -4.86
CA PHE A 4 -28.24 -16.16 -3.88
C PHE A 4 -28.24 -17.57 -4.51
N LEU A 5 -27.60 -18.52 -3.83
CA LEU A 5 -27.64 -19.93 -4.19
C LEU A 5 -28.60 -20.69 -3.28
N HIS A 6 -28.27 -20.76 -2.00
CA HIS A 6 -29.03 -21.47 -0.99
C HIS A 6 -28.70 -20.95 0.41
N ALA A 7 -29.58 -21.25 1.36
CA ALA A 7 -29.33 -21.04 2.78
C ALA A 7 -28.53 -22.22 3.36
N CYS A 8 -27.54 -21.94 4.20
CA CYS A 8 -26.75 -22.94 4.91
C CYS A 8 -26.63 -22.54 6.38
N GLU A 9 -27.20 -23.33 7.30
CA GLU A 9 -27.12 -23.12 8.75
C GLU A 9 -27.51 -21.70 9.25
N GLY A 10 -28.39 -21.02 8.53
CA GLY A 10 -28.83 -19.65 8.84
C GLY A 10 -28.04 -18.55 8.13
N ASP A 11 -26.90 -18.90 7.53
CA ASP A 11 -26.16 -18.04 6.63
C ASP A 11 -26.65 -18.16 5.20
N MET A 12 -26.41 -17.10 4.43
CA MET A 12 -26.76 -17.04 3.02
C MET A 12 -25.52 -17.31 2.17
N VAL A 13 -25.58 -18.32 1.30
CA VAL A 13 -24.52 -18.63 0.35
C VAL A 13 -24.79 -17.93 -0.97
N CYS A 14 -23.82 -17.16 -1.46
CA CYS A 14 -23.91 -16.41 -2.70
C CYS A 14 -22.78 -16.76 -3.68
N LYS A 15 -23.11 -16.81 -4.98
CA LYS A 15 -22.13 -16.81 -6.07
C LYS A 15 -21.72 -15.36 -6.37
N SER A 16 -20.43 -15.07 -6.38
CA SER A 16 -19.95 -13.78 -6.88
C SER A 16 -20.15 -13.70 -8.40
N VAL A 17 -20.70 -12.57 -8.85
CA VAL A 17 -20.77 -12.21 -10.28
C VAL A 17 -19.79 -11.08 -10.61
N ASN A 18 -18.92 -10.71 -9.66
CA ASN A 18 -17.88 -9.70 -9.85
C ASN A 18 -16.50 -10.37 -9.94
N THR A 19 -15.61 -9.78 -10.73
CA THR A 19 -14.20 -10.17 -10.86
C THR A 19 -13.38 -9.82 -9.62
N LYS A 20 -13.83 -8.85 -8.83
CA LYS A 20 -13.20 -8.44 -7.57
C LYS A 20 -13.71 -9.28 -6.40
N ILE A 21 -12.84 -9.49 -5.41
CA ILE A 21 -13.12 -10.26 -4.20
C ILE A 21 -13.71 -9.34 -3.13
N PRO A 22 -14.83 -9.69 -2.47
CA PRO A 22 -15.39 -8.87 -1.39
C PRO A 22 -14.45 -8.78 -0.18
N TYR A 23 -14.54 -7.69 0.60
CA TYR A 23 -13.89 -7.64 1.91
C TYR A 23 -14.62 -8.54 2.91
N PHE A 24 -13.87 -9.17 3.82
CA PHE A 24 -14.45 -9.76 5.03
C PHE A 24 -15.19 -8.71 5.86
N ASN A 25 -16.30 -9.10 6.47
CA ASN A 25 -17.22 -8.24 7.21
C ASN A 25 -17.77 -7.04 6.41
N ALA A 26 -17.69 -7.05 5.08
CA ALA A 26 -18.31 -6.01 4.28
C ALA A 26 -19.84 -6.09 4.37
N PRO A 27 -20.54 -4.97 4.53
CA PRO A 27 -22.00 -4.96 4.57
C PRO A 27 -22.57 -5.34 3.19
N ILE A 28 -23.61 -6.16 3.23
CA ILE A 28 -24.36 -6.62 2.06
C ILE A 28 -25.74 -5.97 2.07
N TYR A 29 -26.17 -5.54 0.88
CA TYR A 29 -27.39 -4.78 0.68
C TYR A 29 -28.31 -5.45 -0.35
N LEU A 30 -29.59 -5.15 -0.26
CA LEU A 30 -30.55 -5.39 -1.33
C LEU A 30 -30.60 -4.22 -2.32
N GLU A 31 -31.35 -4.37 -3.41
CA GLU A 31 -31.51 -3.33 -4.44
C GLU A 31 -32.06 -2.01 -3.86
N ASN A 32 -32.92 -2.10 -2.85
CA ASN A 32 -33.45 -0.97 -2.10
C ASN A 32 -32.43 -0.32 -1.14
N LYS A 33 -31.16 -0.78 -1.14
CA LYS A 33 -30.07 -0.35 -0.25
C LYS A 33 -30.28 -0.71 1.23
N ASN A 34 -31.24 -1.57 1.54
CA ASN A 34 -31.37 -2.10 2.90
C ASN A 34 -30.23 -3.08 3.17
N GLN A 35 -29.50 -2.84 4.26
CA GLN A 35 -28.50 -3.79 4.72
C GLN A 35 -29.19 -5.05 5.23
N ILE A 36 -28.70 -6.21 4.80
CA ILE A 36 -29.25 -7.51 5.21
C ILE A 36 -28.29 -8.34 6.05
N GLY A 37 -27.03 -7.94 6.10
CA GLY A 37 -25.99 -8.65 6.82
C GLY A 37 -24.62 -8.24 6.35
N LYS A 38 -23.64 -9.10 6.60
CA LYS A 38 -22.24 -8.88 6.27
C LYS A 38 -21.56 -10.15 5.78
N VAL A 39 -20.53 -10.01 4.96
CA VAL A 39 -19.72 -11.13 4.47
C VAL A 39 -18.99 -11.79 5.65
N ASP A 40 -19.09 -13.11 5.79
CA ASP A 40 -18.38 -13.88 6.83
C ASP A 40 -17.22 -14.67 6.22
N GLU A 41 -17.50 -15.48 5.20
CA GLU A 41 -16.52 -16.36 4.56
C GLU A 41 -16.45 -16.15 3.05
N ILE A 42 -15.26 -16.34 2.48
CA ILE A 42 -15.02 -16.28 1.04
C ILE A 42 -14.33 -17.58 0.64
N LEU A 43 -14.94 -18.31 -0.29
CA LEU A 43 -14.57 -19.67 -0.66
C LEU A 43 -14.71 -19.91 -2.16
N GLY A 44 -14.32 -21.10 -2.60
CA GLY A 44 -14.37 -21.52 -3.99
C GLY A 44 -13.11 -21.16 -4.79
N PRO A 45 -13.05 -21.64 -6.04
CA PRO A 45 -11.90 -21.42 -6.92
C PRO A 45 -11.85 -19.97 -7.44
N MET A 46 -10.68 -19.52 -7.88
CA MET A 46 -10.49 -18.11 -8.33
C MET A 46 -11.36 -17.69 -9.52
N ASN A 47 -11.80 -18.65 -10.35
CA ASN A 47 -12.71 -18.40 -11.46
C ASN A 47 -14.18 -18.29 -11.01
N GLU A 48 -14.55 -18.92 -9.89
CA GLU A 48 -15.88 -18.92 -9.34
C GLU A 48 -15.83 -18.72 -7.84
N VAL A 49 -15.80 -17.45 -7.42
CA VAL A 49 -15.78 -17.10 -6.00
C VAL A 49 -17.19 -17.21 -5.43
N TYR A 50 -17.31 -17.90 -4.31
CA TYR A 50 -18.50 -17.98 -3.48
C TYR A 50 -18.23 -17.25 -2.17
N PHE A 51 -19.28 -16.73 -1.53
CA PHE A 51 -19.14 -16.11 -0.23
C PHE A 51 -20.39 -16.37 0.61
N THR A 52 -20.20 -16.45 1.92
CA THR A 52 -21.29 -16.53 2.89
C THR A 52 -21.58 -15.15 3.46
N VAL A 53 -22.86 -14.91 3.75
CA VAL A 53 -23.33 -13.69 4.38
C VAL A 53 -23.98 -14.07 5.69
N LYS A 54 -23.42 -13.55 6.78
CA LYS A 54 -24.04 -13.58 8.10
C LYS A 54 -25.16 -12.55 8.10
N LEU A 55 -26.39 -13.05 8.19
CA LEU A 55 -27.58 -12.19 8.15
C LEU A 55 -27.79 -11.47 9.49
N ASP A 56 -28.34 -10.27 9.41
CA ASP A 56 -28.72 -9.49 10.58
C ASP A 56 -29.98 -10.06 11.25
N LYS A 57 -30.21 -9.70 12.51
CA LYS A 57 -31.34 -10.22 13.29
C LYS A 57 -32.68 -9.91 12.62
N GLY A 58 -33.52 -10.94 12.48
CA GLY A 58 -34.85 -10.83 11.86
C GLY A 58 -34.86 -11.07 10.35
N ILE A 59 -33.71 -11.31 9.73
CA ILE A 59 -33.60 -11.69 8.32
C ILE A 59 -33.29 -13.18 8.25
N VAL A 60 -34.08 -13.90 7.47
CA VAL A 60 -34.00 -15.37 7.38
C VAL A 60 -33.47 -15.76 6.01
N ALA A 61 -32.37 -16.53 5.96
CA ALA A 61 -31.76 -16.93 4.70
C ALA A 61 -32.71 -17.69 3.76
N THR A 62 -33.66 -18.44 4.32
CA THR A 62 -34.64 -19.22 3.56
C THR A 62 -35.75 -18.38 2.92
N SER A 63 -35.86 -17.07 3.23
CA SER A 63 -36.82 -16.20 2.55
C SER A 63 -36.37 -15.77 1.16
N PHE A 64 -35.08 -15.93 0.85
CA PHE A 64 -34.51 -15.59 -0.45
C PHE A 64 -34.69 -16.73 -1.45
N LYS A 65 -34.86 -16.36 -2.71
CA LYS A 65 -34.99 -17.30 -3.83
C LYS A 65 -33.66 -17.45 -4.56
N PRO A 66 -33.39 -18.63 -5.14
CA PRO A 66 -32.25 -18.83 -6.03
C PRO A 66 -32.19 -17.73 -7.10
N ASN A 67 -31.00 -17.15 -7.28
CA ASN A 67 -30.71 -16.03 -8.17
C ASN A 67 -31.17 -14.63 -7.70
N ASP A 68 -31.64 -14.48 -6.46
CA ASP A 68 -31.85 -13.15 -5.88
C ASP A 68 -30.53 -12.38 -5.84
N LYS A 69 -30.59 -11.11 -6.25
CA LYS A 69 -29.39 -10.26 -6.36
C LYS A 69 -29.09 -9.59 -5.03
N VAL A 70 -27.82 -9.66 -4.64
CA VAL A 70 -27.28 -8.94 -3.49
C VAL A 70 -26.15 -8.01 -3.90
N TYR A 71 -26.06 -6.87 -3.23
CA TYR A 71 -25.20 -5.76 -3.56
C TYR A 71 -24.17 -5.51 -2.46
N ILE A 72 -23.04 -4.95 -2.85
CA ILE A 72 -21.92 -4.59 -1.97
C ILE A 72 -21.36 -3.26 -2.48
N GLY A 73 -20.89 -2.41 -1.56
CA GLY A 73 -20.21 -1.17 -1.92
C GLY A 73 -18.98 -1.43 -2.78
N GLU A 74 -18.76 -0.61 -3.81
CA GLU A 74 -17.59 -0.74 -4.70
C GLU A 74 -16.26 -0.48 -3.99
N ASP A 75 -16.30 0.30 -2.90
CA ASP A 75 -15.20 0.57 -1.98
C ASP A 75 -14.81 -0.66 -1.14
N ARG A 76 -15.70 -1.66 -1.05
CA ARG A 76 -15.53 -2.90 -0.29
C ARG A 76 -15.20 -4.10 -1.18
N LEU A 77 -14.46 -3.85 -2.26
CA LEU A 77 -13.97 -4.86 -3.19
C LEU A 77 -12.44 -4.79 -3.34
N LEU A 78 -11.77 -5.94 -3.26
CA LEU A 78 -10.34 -6.13 -3.46
C LEU A 78 -10.05 -6.63 -4.88
N PRO A 79 -9.04 -6.07 -5.58
CA PRO A 79 -8.62 -6.59 -6.86
C PRO A 79 -7.98 -7.99 -6.69
N LEU A 80 -8.30 -8.89 -7.63
CA LEU A 80 -7.84 -10.29 -7.62
C LEU A 80 -6.31 -10.41 -7.55
N GLU A 81 -5.59 -9.48 -8.17
CA GLU A 81 -4.12 -9.40 -8.16
C GLU A 81 -3.50 -9.36 -6.75
N ARG A 82 -4.24 -8.92 -5.73
CA ARG A 82 -3.74 -8.94 -4.35
C ARG A 82 -3.62 -10.34 -3.77
N PHE A 83 -4.32 -11.30 -4.35
CA PHE A 83 -4.32 -12.71 -3.96
C PHE A 83 -3.47 -13.57 -4.88
N LEU A 84 -2.99 -13.02 -6.00
CA LEU A 84 -2.03 -13.68 -6.88
C LEU A 84 -0.60 -13.38 -6.41
N PRO A 85 0.33 -14.34 -6.55
CA PRO A 85 1.73 -14.08 -6.27
C PRO A 85 2.20 -12.93 -7.14
N LYS A 86 2.77 -11.90 -6.50
CA LYS A 86 3.36 -10.78 -7.24
C LYS A 86 4.47 -11.35 -8.13
N PRO A 87 4.58 -10.93 -9.40
CA PRO A 87 5.73 -11.28 -10.19
C PRO A 87 6.99 -10.87 -9.41
N PRO A 88 8.05 -11.70 -9.40
CA PRO A 88 9.26 -11.38 -8.67
C PRO A 88 9.68 -9.98 -9.10
N ALA A 89 9.76 -9.06 -8.12
CA ALA A 89 10.21 -7.72 -8.39
C ALA A 89 11.52 -7.86 -9.18
N PRO A 90 11.68 -7.15 -10.33
CA PRO A 90 12.96 -7.15 -11.00
C PRO A 90 13.95 -6.75 -9.92
N LYS A 91 14.90 -7.65 -9.61
CA LYS A 91 15.96 -7.37 -8.65
C LYS A 91 16.50 -6.04 -9.10
N LYS A 92 16.19 -4.97 -8.35
CA LYS A 92 16.76 -3.66 -8.60
C LYS A 92 18.23 -3.96 -8.46
N GLY A 93 18.90 -4.09 -9.60
CA GLY A 93 20.29 -4.45 -9.64
C GLY A 93 20.91 -3.45 -8.69
N ARG A 94 21.41 -3.92 -7.55
CA ARG A 94 22.48 -3.20 -6.88
C ARG A 94 23.52 -3.17 -7.97
N GLY A 95 23.58 -2.04 -8.67
CA GLY A 95 24.57 -1.73 -9.68
C GLY A 95 25.91 -1.77 -8.97
N ARG A 96 26.42 -2.98 -8.78
CA ARG A 96 27.81 -3.26 -8.45
C ARG A 96 28.50 -3.25 -9.80
N GLY A 97 28.68 -2.05 -10.33
CA GLY A 97 29.10 -1.82 -11.70
C GLY A 97 29.31 -0.34 -12.02
N GLY A 98 29.74 0.45 -11.04
CA GLY A 98 30.29 1.78 -11.27
C GLY A 98 31.81 1.73 -11.37
N TYR A 99 32.36 0.96 -12.31
CA TYR A 99 33.71 1.23 -12.80
C TYR A 99 33.64 2.39 -13.80
N GLN A 100 33.33 3.59 -13.30
CA GLN A 100 33.63 4.82 -14.03
C GLN A 100 35.13 5.10 -13.89
N ARG A 101 35.87 4.46 -14.79
CA ARG A 101 37.21 4.88 -15.16
C ARG A 101 37.10 6.22 -15.90
N GLY A 102 37.64 7.27 -15.28
CA GLY A 102 37.86 8.59 -15.87
C GLY A 102 36.73 9.59 -15.60
N GLY A 103 36.95 10.81 -15.15
CA GLY A 103 38.16 11.55 -14.82
C GLY A 103 37.75 13.00 -14.50
N ARG A 104 38.22 13.54 -13.36
CA ARG A 104 38.16 14.94 -12.86
C ARG A 104 38.33 14.83 -11.34
N GLY A 105 39.54 14.93 -10.78
CA GLY A 105 40.31 16.17 -10.62
C GLY A 105 39.94 16.81 -9.27
N GLY A 106 40.82 17.30 -8.40
CA GLY A 106 42.25 17.18 -8.16
C GLY A 106 42.43 17.08 -6.63
N GLY A 107 43.57 17.22 -5.98
CA GLY A 107 44.95 17.45 -6.33
C GLY A 107 45.71 17.25 -5.02
N ARG A 108 46.76 16.42 -5.02
CA ARG A 108 47.70 16.27 -3.90
C ARG A 108 49.05 16.72 -4.43
N GLY A 109 49.53 17.80 -3.85
CA GLY A 109 50.61 18.60 -4.41
C GLY A 109 51.95 17.88 -4.47
N VAL A 110 52.77 18.30 -5.44
CA VAL A 110 54.22 18.42 -5.35
C VAL A 110 54.66 19.40 -6.44
N GLY A 111 55.41 20.43 -6.06
CA GLY A 111 56.51 21.00 -6.86
C GLY A 111 56.19 22.09 -7.90
N GLY A 112 56.90 23.22 -7.79
CA GLY A 112 57.29 24.00 -8.98
C GLY A 112 56.98 25.49 -8.96
N PHE A 113 57.88 26.27 -8.36
CA PHE A 113 58.27 27.65 -8.71
C PHE A 113 57.53 28.36 -9.87
N ARG A 114 56.94 29.54 -9.60
CA ARG A 114 57.25 30.83 -10.27
C ARG A 114 56.32 31.97 -9.85
N GLY A 115 56.93 33.06 -9.36
CA GLY A 115 56.42 34.45 -9.39
C GLY A 115 55.21 34.73 -8.49
N GLY A 116 55.29 35.49 -7.40
CA GLY A 116 55.89 36.82 -7.30
C GLY A 116 54.75 37.84 -7.13
N ARG A 117 54.91 38.76 -6.16
CA ARG A 117 54.02 39.91 -5.83
C ARG A 117 52.85 39.51 -4.89
N GLY A 118 52.73 39.98 -3.65
CA GLY A 118 53.31 41.11 -2.94
C GLY A 118 52.20 41.73 -2.07
N GLY A 119 52.47 41.99 -0.78
CA GLY A 119 51.61 42.82 0.09
C GLY A 119 51.01 42.06 1.28
N ARG A 120 51.67 42.03 2.45
CA ARG A 120 51.52 43.02 3.56
C ARG A 120 50.19 42.77 4.30
N GLY A 121 50.14 42.05 5.43
CA GLY A 121 51.02 42.17 6.59
C GLY A 121 50.64 43.43 7.35
N GLY A 122 49.63 43.34 8.22
CA GLY A 122 49.11 44.46 9.01
C GLY A 122 48.39 44.02 10.27
N ASN A 123 49.12 44.12 11.38
CA ASN A 123 48.72 44.39 12.76
C ASN A 123 47.80 43.35 13.47
N ARG A 124 48.32 42.58 14.44
CA ARG A 124 48.63 42.95 15.84
C ARG A 124 47.42 43.40 16.67
N VAL A 125 47.15 42.60 17.71
CA VAL A 125 46.56 42.97 19.02
C VAL A 125 45.05 43.26 18.95
N GLY A 126 44.16 42.71 19.79
CA GLY A 126 44.29 41.93 21.02
C GLY A 126 42.90 41.82 21.68
N GLY A 127 42.86 41.24 22.88
CA GLY A 127 41.69 41.29 23.78
C GLY A 127 40.76 40.09 23.61
N ARG A 128 40.81 39.05 24.46
CA ARG A 128 40.39 39.00 25.87
C ARG A 128 38.89 39.23 26.05
N GLY A 129 38.20 38.13 26.38
CA GLY A 129 37.09 38.12 27.33
C GLY A 129 35.73 37.74 26.78
N GLY A 130 35.01 36.88 27.51
CA GLY A 130 33.55 36.90 27.48
C GLY A 130 32.83 35.56 27.46
N MET A 131 33.00 34.77 28.51
CA MET A 131 32.04 33.75 28.95
C MET A 131 30.63 34.37 29.13
N GLY A 132 29.55 33.74 28.67
CA GLY A 132 28.21 34.25 29.01
C GLY A 132 26.96 33.65 28.34
N GLY A 133 26.65 32.38 28.62
CA GLY A 133 25.31 31.98 29.11
C GLY A 133 24.05 31.99 28.21
N ARG A 134 23.41 30.81 28.17
CA ARG A 134 21.97 30.52 28.25
C ARG A 134 21.04 31.11 27.17
N ARG A 135 20.19 30.26 26.58
CA ARG A 135 18.83 29.96 27.08
C ARG A 135 18.08 29.02 26.13
N PHE A 136 17.19 28.27 26.77
CA PHE A 136 15.99 27.55 26.31
C PHE A 136 15.47 27.88 24.93
#